data_AF-A0A932ZL13-F1
#
_entry.id   AF-A0A932ZL13-F1
#
_cell.length_a   1.000
_cell.length_b   1.000
_cell.length_c   1.000
_cell.angle_alpha   90.00
_cell.angle_beta   90.00
_cell.angle_gamma   90.00
#
_symmetry.space_group_name_H-M   'P 1'
#
loop_
_entity.id
_entity.type
_entity.pdbx_description
1 polymer ?
#
loop_
_entity_poly.entity_id
_entity_poly.type
_entity_poly.pdbx_seq_one_letter_code
_entity_poly.pdbx_strand_id
1 'polypeptide(L)'
;MDAFIRDFSKLVGQTITIKGWVYNFRSSGKISFLQIRDGSGFTQGIVVQKDVPENVWNDANRLTLESSVIITGEVSKHPKKEEYELQVRELQIVQIAEEYPIGKKEHGPDFLLDQRHLWLRSPKQWAIQRVRNTIINATYEWLNDHGFIKIDSPILTPAACEGTTTLFEVPYFDMGSAYLSQSGQLYIEAAIMSHGRVFDFGPVFRAEKSKTRRHLTEFWMMDAEMAFVEHAGNLEIQEQLVSHIVKRCLEKNTQEFVILERDTKPLTEVVPPFPRITHTEAVKLLQKRGSQITFESDLGAADETMLTEGSFKPLFVEKYPAGVKAFYMKRDPQDENHVMCADMLAPEGFGEIIGG
;
A
#
# COMPACT_ATOMS: atom_id res chain seq x y z
N MET A 1 21.43 -16.64 21.98
CA MET A 1 21.71 -16.06 20.65
C MET A 1 20.56 -15.14 20.30
N ASP A 2 20.83 -13.87 19.97
CA ASP A 2 19.76 -12.95 19.56
C ASP A 2 19.26 -13.33 18.15
N ALA A 3 17.93 -13.33 17.95
CA ALA A 3 17.30 -13.63 16.68
C ALA A 3 15.98 -12.85 16.51
N PHE A 4 15.46 -12.85 15.27
CA PHE A 4 14.13 -12.33 14.94
C PHE A 4 13.15 -13.47 14.66
N ILE A 5 11.86 -13.22 14.88
CA ILE A 5 10.76 -14.16 14.64
C ILE A 5 10.77 -14.68 13.20
N ARG A 6 11.08 -13.83 12.21
CA ARG A 6 11.18 -14.24 10.80
C ARG A 6 12.18 -15.37 10.54
N ASP A 7 13.14 -15.58 11.42
CA ASP A 7 14.24 -16.55 11.24
C ASP A 7 13.95 -17.91 11.90
N PHE A 8 12.82 -18.07 12.61
CA PHE A 8 12.51 -19.27 13.41
C PHE A 8 12.53 -20.57 12.61
N SER A 9 12.11 -20.53 11.34
CA SER A 9 12.11 -21.70 10.45
C SER A 9 13.48 -22.36 10.29
N LYS A 10 14.56 -21.59 10.45
CA LYS A 10 15.94 -22.06 10.34
C LYS A 10 16.58 -22.42 11.69
N LEU A 11 15.86 -22.17 12.79
CA LEU A 11 16.39 -22.20 14.15
C LEU A 11 15.69 -23.23 15.05
N VAL A 12 14.90 -24.13 14.48
CA VAL A 12 14.20 -25.20 15.22
C VAL A 12 15.18 -26.02 16.08
N GLY A 13 14.83 -26.23 17.35
CA GLY A 13 15.65 -26.91 18.35
C GLY A 13 16.75 -26.04 18.97
N GLN A 14 16.94 -24.81 18.52
CA GLN A 14 17.95 -23.91 19.08
C GLN A 14 17.34 -23.01 20.16
N THR A 15 18.14 -22.72 21.19
CA THR A 15 17.80 -21.72 22.21
C THR A 15 18.19 -20.32 21.73
N ILE A 16 17.21 -19.45 21.59
CA ILE A 16 17.36 -18.08 21.11
C ILE A 16 16.77 -17.08 22.10
N THR A 17 17.14 -15.82 21.93
CA THR A 17 16.61 -14.68 22.65
C THR A 17 15.94 -13.74 21.66
N ILE A 18 14.68 -13.39 21.91
CA ILE A 18 13.93 -12.38 21.15
C ILE A 18 13.59 -11.19 22.04
N LYS A 19 13.47 -10.01 21.44
CA LYS A 19 13.13 -8.75 22.12
C LYS A 19 11.90 -8.18 21.43
N GLY A 20 10.82 -7.92 22.17
CA GLY A 20 9.56 -7.54 21.55
C GLY A 20 8.48 -7.11 22.53
N TRP A 21 7.24 -7.18 22.06
CA TRP A 21 6.05 -6.75 22.78
C TRP A 21 5.01 -7.86 22.84
N VAL A 22 4.34 -7.99 23.98
CA VAL A 22 3.23 -8.92 24.19
C VAL A 22 1.96 -8.29 23.59
N TYR A 23 1.61 -8.64 22.35
CA TYR A 23 0.45 -8.04 21.68
C TYR A 23 -0.87 -8.74 22.04
N ASN A 24 -0.80 -9.96 22.58
CA ASN A 24 -1.94 -10.66 23.19
C ASN A 24 -1.42 -11.75 24.13
N PHE A 25 -2.28 -12.27 24.99
CA PHE A 25 -1.97 -13.41 25.86
C PHE A 25 -3.24 -14.10 26.32
N ARG A 26 -3.09 -15.37 26.70
CA ARG A 26 -4.12 -16.18 27.35
C ARG A 26 -3.45 -17.17 28.31
N SER A 27 -4.15 -17.55 29.37
CA SER A 27 -3.69 -18.57 30.30
C SER A 27 -4.70 -19.71 30.39
N SER A 28 -4.22 -20.93 30.53
CA SER A 28 -5.04 -22.13 30.71
C SER A 28 -4.38 -23.06 31.72
N GLY A 29 -4.92 -23.09 32.94
CA GLY A 29 -4.35 -23.88 34.04
C GLY A 29 -2.89 -23.51 34.32
N LYS A 30 -1.99 -24.45 34.06
CA LYS A 30 -0.53 -24.32 34.33
C LYS A 30 0.29 -23.90 33.10
N ILE A 31 -0.37 -23.37 32.07
CA ILE A 31 0.28 -22.92 30.84
C ILE A 31 -0.18 -21.49 30.54
N SER A 32 0.79 -20.61 30.27
CA SER A 32 0.57 -19.26 29.74
C SER A 32 1.04 -19.19 28.29
N PHE A 33 0.21 -18.65 27.43
CA PHE A 33 0.48 -18.46 26.01
C PHE A 33 0.62 -16.96 25.73
N LEU A 34 1.84 -16.52 25.51
CA LEU A 34 2.19 -15.15 25.18
C LEU A 34 2.24 -15.00 23.67
N GLN A 35 1.45 -14.10 23.09
CA GLN A 35 1.55 -13.76 21.67
C GLN A 35 2.49 -12.56 21.56
N ILE A 36 3.63 -12.76 20.87
CA ILE A 36 4.74 -11.82 20.88
C ILE A 36 4.96 -11.28 19.47
N ARG A 37 5.21 -9.97 19.37
CA ARG A 37 5.62 -9.26 18.16
C ARG A 37 7.01 -8.67 18.39
N ASP A 38 7.92 -8.82 17.43
CA ASP A 38 9.25 -8.16 17.46
C ASP A 38 9.45 -7.15 16.31
N GLY A 39 8.42 -6.96 15.48
CA GLY A 39 8.44 -6.11 14.29
C GLY A 39 8.77 -6.88 13.00
N SER A 40 9.45 -8.02 13.08
CA SER A 40 9.71 -8.92 11.96
C SER A 40 8.58 -9.93 11.73
N GLY A 41 7.79 -10.23 12.77
CA GLY A 41 6.64 -11.13 12.68
C GLY A 41 5.93 -11.28 14.03
N PHE A 42 5.17 -12.37 14.13
CA PHE A 42 4.37 -12.75 15.29
C PHE A 42 4.65 -14.22 15.66
N THR A 43 4.71 -14.54 16.94
CA THR A 43 4.95 -15.90 17.42
C THR A 43 4.21 -16.17 18.74
N GLN A 44 4.00 -17.45 19.06
CA GLN A 44 3.48 -17.88 20.36
C GLN A 44 4.64 -18.34 21.25
N GLY A 45 4.86 -17.62 22.35
CA GLY A 45 5.66 -18.07 23.48
C GLY A 45 4.83 -18.94 24.42
N ILE A 46 5.28 -20.16 24.69
CA ILE A 46 4.64 -21.09 25.61
C ILE A 46 5.44 -21.12 26.92
N VAL A 47 4.78 -20.71 28.01
CA VAL A 47 5.34 -20.78 29.37
C VAL A 47 4.61 -21.88 30.12
N VAL A 48 5.30 -22.96 30.48
CA VAL A 48 4.73 -24.06 31.27
C VAL A 48 5.27 -23.96 32.69
N GLN A 49 4.38 -23.82 33.68
CA GLN A 49 4.75 -23.54 35.07
C GLN A 49 5.81 -24.49 35.65
N LYS A 50 5.75 -25.79 35.32
CA LYS A 50 6.69 -26.81 35.81
C LYS A 50 8.06 -26.76 35.14
N ASP A 51 8.16 -26.11 33.97
CA ASP A 51 9.34 -26.14 33.11
C ASP A 51 10.14 -24.82 33.19
N VAL A 52 9.70 -23.88 34.03
CA VAL A 52 10.32 -22.57 34.26
C VAL A 52 10.43 -22.25 35.76
N PRO A 53 11.38 -21.39 36.17
CA PRO A 53 11.43 -20.86 37.53
C PRO A 53 10.16 -20.12 37.96
N GLU A 54 9.87 -20.10 39.26
CA GLU A 54 8.65 -19.48 39.81
C GLU A 54 8.55 -17.98 39.48
N ASN A 55 9.67 -17.25 39.47
CA ASN A 55 9.70 -15.84 39.09
C ASN A 55 9.29 -15.64 37.61
N VAL A 56 9.77 -16.49 36.69
CA VAL A 56 9.39 -16.45 35.28
C VAL A 56 7.89 -16.70 35.11
N TRP A 57 7.34 -17.67 35.84
CA TRP A 57 5.90 -17.94 35.84
C TRP A 57 5.08 -16.76 36.38
N ASN A 58 5.51 -16.17 37.50
CA ASN A 58 4.82 -15.02 38.09
C ASN A 58 4.88 -13.79 37.18
N ASP A 59 6.04 -13.52 36.57
CA ASP A 59 6.20 -12.41 35.63
C ASP A 59 5.34 -12.61 34.37
N ALA A 60 5.26 -13.83 33.84
CA ALA A 60 4.39 -14.14 32.69
C ALA A 60 2.90 -13.86 32.97
N ASN A 61 2.46 -14.01 34.22
CA ASN A 61 1.08 -13.74 34.64
C ASN A 61 0.81 -12.26 34.98
N ARG A 62 1.85 -11.41 35.05
CA ARG A 62 1.73 -9.98 35.33
C ARG A 62 1.75 -9.11 34.06
N LEU A 63 2.07 -9.70 32.90
CA LEU A 63 2.17 -8.99 31.63
C LEU A 63 0.81 -8.41 31.22
N THR A 64 0.85 -7.18 30.73
CA THR A 64 -0.29 -6.48 30.09
C THR A 64 -0.06 -6.39 28.58
N LEU A 65 -1.10 -6.01 27.83
CA LEU A 65 -0.97 -5.75 26.39
C LEU A 65 0.09 -4.68 26.14
N GLU A 66 0.91 -4.88 25.12
CA GLU A 66 2.04 -4.03 24.73
C GLU A 66 3.17 -3.92 25.78
N SER A 67 3.19 -4.78 26.80
CA SER A 67 4.37 -4.93 27.68
C SER A 67 5.59 -5.33 26.85
N SER A 68 6.73 -4.66 27.09
CA SER A 68 7.99 -4.96 26.39
C SER A 68 8.83 -5.96 27.19
N VAL A 69 9.36 -6.95 26.48
CA VAL A 69 9.97 -8.15 27.07
C VAL A 69 11.20 -8.60 26.29
N ILE A 70 12.11 -9.24 27.01
CA ILE A 70 13.21 -10.04 26.46
C ILE A 70 12.94 -11.48 26.87
N ILE A 71 12.85 -12.38 25.90
CA ILE A 71 12.43 -13.77 26.12
C ILE A 71 13.49 -14.70 25.53
N THR A 72 13.99 -15.61 26.35
CA THR A 72 14.87 -16.70 25.92
C THR A 72 14.10 -18.01 25.93
N GLY A 73 14.18 -18.79 24.86
CA GLY A 73 13.49 -20.06 24.74
C GLY A 73 13.97 -20.90 23.58
N GLU A 74 13.50 -22.14 23.51
CA GLU A 74 13.81 -23.07 22.43
C GLU A 74 12.77 -22.95 21.31
N VAL A 75 13.21 -22.80 20.05
CA VAL A 75 12.29 -22.75 18.91
C VAL A 75 11.74 -24.15 18.61
N SER A 76 10.43 -24.27 18.51
CA SER A 76 9.75 -25.53 18.15
C SER A 76 8.76 -25.33 17.01
N LYS A 77 8.53 -26.36 16.20
CA LYS A 77 7.46 -26.34 15.19
C LYS A 77 6.11 -26.64 15.85
N HIS A 78 5.07 -25.88 15.52
CA HIS A 78 3.72 -26.16 15.99
C HIS A 78 3.26 -27.54 15.46
N PRO A 79 2.63 -28.40 16.29
CA PRO A 79 2.37 -29.79 15.91
C PRO A 79 1.34 -29.99 14.79
N LYS A 80 0.47 -29.00 14.55
CA LYS A 80 -0.66 -29.08 13.59
C LYS A 80 -0.70 -27.96 12.53
N LYS A 81 0.23 -27.01 12.61
CA LYS A 81 0.20 -25.80 11.78
C LYS A 81 1.60 -25.55 11.26
N GLU A 82 1.69 -24.92 10.10
CA GLU A 82 2.96 -24.43 9.54
C GLU A 82 3.37 -23.11 10.21
N GLU A 83 3.48 -23.14 11.54
CA GLU A 83 3.85 -22.02 12.40
C GLU A 83 4.96 -22.50 13.36
N TYR A 84 5.76 -21.56 13.86
CA TYR A 84 6.83 -21.83 14.82
C TYR A 84 6.54 -21.10 16.13
N GLU A 85 6.90 -21.75 17.24
CA GLU A 85 6.65 -21.32 18.61
C GLU A 85 7.95 -21.23 19.38
N LEU A 86 7.91 -20.55 20.53
CA LEU A 86 9.04 -20.43 21.44
C LEU A 86 8.69 -21.09 22.77
N GLN A 87 9.37 -22.17 23.14
CA GLN A 87 9.26 -22.79 24.46
C GLN A 87 10.07 -21.95 25.46
N VAL A 88 9.37 -21.10 26.21
CA VAL A 88 9.98 -20.07 27.05
C VAL A 88 10.73 -20.71 28.23
N ARG A 89 11.97 -20.26 28.45
CA ARG A 89 12.82 -20.66 29.59
C ARG A 89 13.11 -19.49 30.51
N GLU A 90 13.36 -18.31 29.92
CA GLU A 90 13.62 -17.07 30.64
C GLU A 90 12.72 -15.96 30.10
N LEU A 91 12.28 -15.09 31.01
CA LEU A 91 11.49 -13.91 30.71
C LEU A 91 12.04 -12.76 31.54
N GLN A 92 12.42 -11.68 30.87
CA GLN A 92 12.73 -10.41 31.49
C GLN A 92 11.73 -9.37 31.02
N ILE A 93 11.07 -8.72 31.98
CA ILE A 93 10.21 -7.56 31.70
C ILE A 93 11.10 -6.32 31.56
N VAL A 94 10.99 -5.64 30.43
CA VAL A 94 11.61 -4.32 30.21
C VAL A 94 10.67 -3.23 30.73
N GLN A 95 9.39 -3.33 30.37
CA GLN A 95 8.34 -2.42 30.84
C GLN A 95 6.99 -3.16 30.87
N ILE A 96 6.27 -3.01 31.98
CA ILE A 96 4.82 -3.32 32.02
C ILE A 96 4.09 -2.11 31.47
N ALA A 97 3.32 -2.30 30.40
CA ALA A 97 2.56 -1.22 29.81
C ALA A 97 1.35 -0.87 30.69
N GLU A 98 1.01 0.43 30.71
CA GLU A 98 -0.26 0.91 31.26
C GLU A 98 -1.44 0.41 30.41
N GLU A 99 -2.67 0.80 30.78
CA GLU A 99 -3.86 0.38 30.04
C GLU A 99 -3.78 0.79 28.57
N TYR A 100 -3.71 -0.22 27.68
CA TYR A 100 -3.62 0.00 26.25
C TYR A 100 -5.00 0.37 25.68
N PRO A 101 -5.18 1.55 25.06
CA PRO A 101 -6.50 2.06 24.68
C PRO A 101 -7.19 1.20 23.61
N ILE A 102 -6.41 0.52 22.78
CA ILE A 102 -6.93 -0.41 21.76
C ILE A 102 -7.00 -1.81 22.39
N GLY A 103 -7.96 -1.99 23.29
CA GLY A 103 -8.21 -3.27 23.96
C GLY A 103 -8.68 -4.39 22.99
N LYS A 104 -8.99 -5.57 23.54
CA LYS A 104 -9.37 -6.77 22.75
C LYS A 104 -10.73 -6.68 22.05
N LYS A 105 -11.56 -5.69 22.41
CA LYS A 105 -12.86 -5.45 21.76
C LYS A 105 -12.65 -4.77 20.42
N GLU A 106 -13.60 -4.94 19.50
CA GLU A 106 -13.60 -4.17 18.26
C GLU A 106 -13.82 -2.68 18.54
N HIS A 107 -13.16 -1.84 17.76
CA HIS A 107 -13.26 -0.39 17.83
C HIS A 107 -13.64 0.17 16.46
N GLY A 108 -14.40 1.26 16.45
CA GLY A 108 -14.75 1.96 15.22
C GLY A 108 -13.53 2.63 14.57
N PRO A 109 -13.59 2.91 13.25
CA PRO A 109 -12.48 3.49 12.49
C PRO A 109 -12.04 4.86 13.02
N ASP A 110 -12.97 5.71 13.47
CA ASP A 110 -12.66 7.05 13.98
C ASP A 110 -11.76 6.98 15.22
N PHE A 111 -12.13 6.15 16.21
CA PHE A 111 -11.31 5.93 17.40
C PHE A 111 -9.93 5.36 17.06
N LEU A 112 -9.86 4.43 16.10
CA LEU A 112 -8.60 3.85 15.65
C LEU A 112 -7.70 4.88 14.95
N LEU A 113 -8.27 5.87 14.26
CA LEU A 113 -7.55 6.98 13.67
C LEU A 113 -7.07 7.99 14.74
N ASP A 114 -7.88 8.28 15.76
CA ASP A 114 -7.43 9.09 16.91
C ASP A 114 -6.24 8.43 17.63
N GLN A 115 -6.22 7.10 17.67
CA GLN A 115 -5.13 6.30 18.22
C GLN A 115 -4.14 5.79 17.14
N ARG A 116 -4.04 6.46 15.98
CA ARG A 116 -3.28 5.93 14.82
C ARG A 116 -1.85 5.51 15.15
N HIS A 117 -1.15 6.32 15.94
CA HIS A 117 0.24 6.07 16.36
C HIS A 117 0.43 4.74 17.14
N LEU A 118 -0.63 4.25 17.81
CA LEU A 118 -0.66 2.94 18.45
C LEU A 118 -1.24 1.87 17.50
N TRP A 119 -2.31 2.20 16.78
CA TRP A 119 -2.99 1.28 15.89
C TRP A 119 -2.10 0.72 14.77
N LEU A 120 -1.09 1.48 14.34
CA LEU A 120 -0.04 1.04 13.41
C LEU A 120 0.64 -0.28 13.84
N ARG A 121 0.60 -0.63 15.13
CA ARG A 121 1.19 -1.87 15.68
C ARG A 121 0.31 -3.10 15.49
N SER A 122 -0.97 -2.90 15.15
CA SER A 122 -1.93 -4.00 14.97
C SER A 122 -1.58 -4.86 13.76
N PRO A 123 -1.94 -6.17 13.74
CA PRO A 123 -1.54 -7.07 12.66
C PRO A 123 -1.94 -6.61 11.26
N LYS A 124 -3.18 -6.13 11.07
CA LYS A 124 -3.65 -5.65 9.75
C LYS A 124 -2.88 -4.40 9.30
N GLN A 125 -2.60 -3.45 10.20
CA GLN A 125 -1.82 -2.26 9.86
C GLN A 125 -0.35 -2.59 9.55
N TRP A 126 0.25 -3.49 10.35
CA TRP A 126 1.58 -4.02 10.09
C TRP A 126 1.67 -4.67 8.71
N ALA A 127 0.68 -5.48 8.33
CA ALA A 127 0.62 -6.14 7.03
C ALA A 127 0.46 -5.14 5.87
N ILE A 128 -0.45 -4.17 5.98
CA ILE A 128 -0.64 -3.11 4.96
C ILE A 128 0.67 -2.37 4.70
N GLN A 129 1.38 -1.95 5.76
CA GLN A 129 2.63 -1.19 5.60
C GLN A 129 3.73 -2.01 4.92
N ARG A 130 3.76 -3.33 5.14
CA ARG A 130 4.75 -4.21 4.52
C ARG A 130 4.43 -4.51 3.06
N VAL A 131 3.16 -4.69 2.71
CA VAL A 131 2.72 -4.76 1.31
C VAL A 131 3.06 -3.44 0.59
N ARG A 132 2.75 -2.29 1.21
CA ARG A 132 3.13 -0.98 0.68
C ARG A 132 4.64 -0.86 0.45
N ASN A 133 5.47 -1.31 1.40
CA ASN A 133 6.91 -1.33 1.22
C ASN A 133 7.36 -2.22 0.06
N THR A 134 6.72 -3.38 -0.15
CA THR A 134 7.01 -4.22 -1.33
C THR A 134 6.61 -3.52 -2.62
N ILE A 135 5.44 -2.86 -2.67
CA ILE A 135 5.00 -2.09 -3.84
C ILE A 135 6.05 -1.04 -4.20
N ILE A 136 6.47 -0.21 -3.24
CA ILE A 136 7.49 0.82 -3.45
C ILE A 136 8.78 0.19 -3.98
N ASN A 137 9.30 -0.83 -3.32
CA ASN A 137 10.56 -1.46 -3.75
C ASN A 137 10.45 -2.09 -5.14
N ALA A 138 9.32 -2.71 -5.47
CA ALA A 138 9.07 -3.31 -6.78
C ALA A 138 8.95 -2.25 -7.89
N THR A 139 8.37 -1.08 -7.58
CA THR A 139 8.35 0.07 -8.50
C THR A 139 9.78 0.52 -8.83
N TYR A 140 10.62 0.74 -7.81
CA TYR A 140 12.03 1.10 -8.01
C TYR A 140 12.81 0.00 -8.74
N GLU A 141 12.62 -1.27 -8.37
CA GLU A 141 13.24 -2.44 -9.01
C GLU A 141 12.98 -2.42 -10.52
N TRP A 142 11.70 -2.36 -10.92
CA TRP A 142 11.32 -2.36 -12.32
C TRP A 142 11.84 -1.12 -13.08
N LEU A 143 11.67 0.08 -12.53
CA LEU A 143 12.09 1.32 -13.20
C LEU A 143 13.61 1.36 -13.42
N ASN A 144 14.40 0.94 -12.42
CA ASN A 144 15.86 0.85 -12.55
C ASN A 144 16.27 -0.18 -13.62
N ASP A 145 15.63 -1.36 -13.62
CA ASP A 145 15.91 -2.43 -14.60
C ASP A 145 15.58 -1.99 -16.04
N HIS A 146 14.69 -1.01 -16.22
CA HIS A 146 14.26 -0.46 -17.51
C HIS A 146 14.90 0.90 -17.85
N GLY A 147 15.95 1.28 -17.12
CA GLY A 147 16.80 2.43 -17.42
C GLY A 147 16.21 3.80 -17.08
N PHE A 148 15.18 3.85 -16.22
CA PHE A 148 14.65 5.11 -15.73
C PHE A 148 15.58 5.73 -14.69
N ILE A 149 15.75 7.05 -14.74
CA ILE A 149 16.51 7.82 -13.76
C ILE A 149 15.54 8.55 -12.82
N LYS A 150 15.72 8.37 -11.51
CA LYS A 150 14.92 9.11 -10.54
C LYS A 150 15.30 10.59 -10.54
N ILE A 151 14.31 11.46 -10.62
CA ILE A 151 14.41 12.91 -10.45
C ILE A 151 13.45 13.31 -9.33
N ASP A 152 13.95 13.99 -8.29
CA ASP A 152 13.13 14.56 -7.23
C ASP A 152 12.55 15.90 -7.70
N SER A 153 11.23 15.93 -7.96
CA SER A 153 10.54 17.17 -8.33
C SER A 153 10.31 18.07 -7.10
N PRO A 154 10.31 19.40 -7.26
CA PRO A 154 10.06 20.31 -6.14
C PRO A 154 8.59 20.27 -5.70
N ILE A 155 8.39 20.28 -4.38
CA ILE A 155 7.04 20.29 -3.77
C ILE A 155 6.42 21.69 -3.75
N LEU A 156 7.23 22.72 -3.49
CA LEU A 156 6.78 24.11 -3.54
C LEU A 156 6.91 24.60 -4.98
N THR A 157 5.79 24.92 -5.62
CA THR A 157 5.73 25.31 -7.03
C THR A 157 4.88 26.57 -7.22
N PRO A 158 5.22 27.45 -8.17
CA PRO A 158 4.36 28.59 -8.53
C PRO A 158 3.21 28.21 -9.46
N ALA A 159 3.20 26.97 -9.99
CA ALA A 159 2.30 26.53 -11.06
C ALA A 159 1.30 25.45 -10.62
N ALA A 160 0.14 25.42 -11.26
CA ALA A 160 -0.85 24.35 -11.15
C ALA A 160 -0.62 23.28 -12.22
N CYS A 161 -0.68 21.99 -11.86
CA CYS A 161 -0.54 20.88 -12.82
C CYS A 161 -1.90 20.36 -13.29
N GLU A 162 -2.78 20.07 -12.32
CA GLU A 162 -4.09 19.40 -12.52
C GLU A 162 -5.26 20.39 -12.45
N GLY A 163 -4.96 21.69 -12.48
CA GLY A 163 -5.94 22.77 -12.35
C GLY A 163 -5.82 23.57 -11.04
N THR A 164 -6.42 24.75 -11.04
CA THR A 164 -6.24 25.76 -9.97
C THR A 164 -7.20 25.62 -8.80
N THR A 165 -8.19 24.71 -8.89
CA THR A 165 -9.29 24.60 -7.92
C THR A 165 -8.94 23.79 -6.67
N THR A 166 -7.91 22.93 -6.73
CA THR A 166 -7.54 21.98 -5.67
C THR A 166 -6.11 22.18 -5.17
N LEU A 167 -5.60 23.41 -5.17
CA LEU A 167 -4.26 23.74 -4.65
C LEU A 167 -4.29 24.08 -3.16
N PHE A 168 -3.27 23.62 -2.43
CA PHE A 168 -2.93 24.17 -1.12
C PHE A 168 -1.97 25.34 -1.31
N GLU A 169 -2.42 26.53 -0.95
CA GLU A 169 -1.61 27.76 -0.97
C GLU A 169 -0.79 27.91 0.31
N VAL A 170 0.48 28.28 0.14
CA VAL A 170 1.46 28.47 1.22
C VAL A 170 2.09 29.85 1.05
N PRO A 171 2.02 30.74 2.07
CA PRO A 171 2.77 32.00 2.04
C PRO A 171 4.27 31.74 1.85
N TYR A 172 4.88 32.40 0.87
CA TYR A 172 6.26 32.16 0.45
C TYR A 172 7.07 33.45 0.56
N PHE A 173 7.64 33.66 1.75
CA PHE A 173 8.47 34.82 2.08
C PHE A 173 7.77 36.15 1.72
N ASP A 174 8.53 37.10 1.14
CA ASP A 174 8.06 38.36 0.57
C ASP A 174 7.69 38.25 -0.92
N MET A 175 7.72 37.03 -1.48
CA MET A 175 7.49 36.75 -2.90
C MET A 175 6.02 36.41 -3.23
N GLY A 176 5.12 36.46 -2.24
CA GLY A 176 3.72 36.11 -2.39
C GLY A 176 3.44 34.68 -1.94
N SER A 177 2.89 33.85 -2.82
CA SER A 177 2.46 32.48 -2.48
C SER A 177 3.13 31.44 -3.36
N ALA A 178 3.43 30.30 -2.75
CA ALA A 178 3.73 29.04 -3.43
C ALA A 178 2.58 28.06 -3.22
N TYR A 179 2.54 27.00 -4.00
CA TYR A 179 1.54 25.95 -3.89
C TYR A 179 2.22 24.61 -3.64
N LEU A 180 1.55 23.74 -2.88
CA LEU A 180 1.99 22.34 -2.77
C LEU A 180 1.66 21.59 -4.05
N SER A 181 2.64 20.86 -4.58
CA SER A 181 2.55 20.19 -5.87
C SER A 181 1.44 19.12 -5.92
N GLN A 182 0.70 19.09 -7.02
CA GLN A 182 -0.28 18.05 -7.34
C GLN A 182 0.33 16.85 -8.08
N SER A 183 1.48 17.06 -8.74
CA SER A 183 2.23 16.06 -9.52
C SER A 183 3.62 16.61 -9.88
N GLY A 184 4.61 15.73 -10.00
CA GLY A 184 5.95 16.07 -10.46
C GLY A 184 6.08 16.22 -11.99
N GLN A 185 5.01 15.88 -12.74
CA GLN A 185 5.00 15.71 -14.19
C GLN A 185 5.74 16.83 -14.96
N LEU A 186 5.33 18.10 -14.80
CA LEU A 186 5.91 19.21 -15.57
C LEU A 186 7.43 19.37 -15.38
N TYR A 187 7.96 19.01 -14.20
CA TYR A 187 9.40 19.06 -13.94
C TYR A 187 10.12 17.88 -14.58
N ILE A 188 9.53 16.69 -14.53
CA ILE A 188 10.13 15.51 -15.13
C ILE A 188 10.06 15.54 -16.66
N GLU A 189 9.04 16.17 -17.26
CA GLU A 189 9.00 16.52 -18.69
C GLU A 189 10.21 17.38 -19.11
N ALA A 190 10.68 18.29 -18.27
CA ALA A 190 11.89 19.05 -18.56
C ALA A 190 13.15 18.16 -18.47
N ALA A 191 13.18 17.23 -17.51
CA ALA A 191 14.31 16.35 -17.27
C ALA A 191 14.46 15.24 -18.32
N ILE A 192 13.38 14.81 -18.99
CA ILE A 192 13.44 13.69 -19.96
C ILE A 192 14.33 14.00 -21.14
N MET A 193 14.46 15.27 -21.50
CA MET A 193 15.31 15.71 -22.60
C MET A 193 16.81 15.48 -22.30
N SER A 194 17.17 15.32 -21.03
CA SER A 194 18.53 14.98 -20.58
C SER A 194 18.74 13.47 -20.46
N HIS A 195 17.75 12.74 -19.95
CA HIS A 195 17.94 11.35 -19.49
C HIS A 195 17.16 10.30 -20.29
N GLY A 196 16.32 10.71 -21.24
CA GLY A 196 15.50 9.82 -22.06
C GLY A 196 14.31 9.19 -21.32
N ARG A 197 14.53 8.64 -20.12
CA ARG A 197 13.49 8.07 -19.25
C ARG A 197 13.73 8.50 -17.81
N VAL A 198 12.72 9.07 -17.18
CA VAL A 198 12.82 9.53 -15.79
C VAL A 198 11.56 9.19 -15.01
N PHE A 199 11.67 9.21 -13.69
CA PHE A 199 10.51 9.14 -12.82
C PHE A 199 10.71 10.00 -11.58
N ASP A 200 9.61 10.45 -11.00
CA ASP A 200 9.54 10.99 -9.64
C ASP A 200 8.73 10.04 -8.77
N PHE A 201 9.02 10.05 -7.47
CA PHE A 201 8.21 9.33 -6.50
C PHE A 201 8.25 10.06 -5.16
N GLY A 202 7.21 10.85 -4.91
CA GLY A 202 7.12 11.75 -3.76
C GLY A 202 5.70 12.00 -3.28
N PRO A 203 5.55 12.81 -2.23
CA PRO A 203 4.25 13.25 -1.76
C PRO A 203 3.65 14.29 -2.72
N VAL A 204 2.35 14.19 -2.94
CA VAL A 204 1.55 15.15 -3.70
C VAL A 204 0.29 15.52 -2.93
N PHE A 205 -0.28 16.67 -3.27
CA PHE A 205 -1.32 17.31 -2.48
C PHE A 205 -2.48 17.74 -3.37
N ARG A 206 -3.70 17.42 -2.93
CA ARG A 206 -4.94 17.87 -3.58
C ARG A 206 -5.89 18.39 -2.50
N ALA A 207 -6.25 19.67 -2.58
CA ALA A 207 -7.21 20.32 -1.68
C ALA A 207 -8.67 19.95 -2.02
N GLU A 208 -8.91 18.65 -2.28
CA GLU A 208 -10.22 18.10 -2.57
C GLU A 208 -11.06 18.04 -1.28
N LYS A 209 -12.30 18.55 -1.35
CA LYS A 209 -13.23 18.57 -0.21
C LYS A 209 -14.05 17.29 -0.11
N SER A 210 -14.09 16.51 -1.19
CA SER A 210 -14.85 15.27 -1.27
C SER A 210 -14.31 14.20 -0.33
N LYS A 211 -15.11 13.85 0.68
CA LYS A 211 -14.80 12.78 1.65
C LYS A 211 -15.28 11.43 1.14
N THR A 212 -14.57 10.87 0.16
CA THR A 212 -14.84 9.50 -0.32
C THR A 212 -13.79 8.52 0.19
N ARG A 213 -14.06 7.22 0.01
CA ARG A 213 -13.12 6.14 0.33
C ARG A 213 -11.84 6.10 -0.53
N ARG A 214 -11.76 6.91 -1.61
CA ARG A 214 -10.66 6.90 -2.59
C ARG A 214 -9.75 8.14 -2.51
N HIS A 215 -10.16 9.15 -1.75
CA HIS A 215 -9.49 10.45 -1.76
C HIS A 215 -8.77 10.72 -0.45
N LEU A 216 -7.50 11.13 -0.57
CA LEU A 216 -6.70 11.73 0.48
C LEU A 216 -6.24 13.11 0.01
N THR A 217 -6.04 14.04 0.94
CA THR A 217 -5.50 15.38 0.61
C THR A 217 -3.99 15.38 0.45
N GLU A 218 -3.32 14.40 1.04
CA GLU A 218 -1.90 14.09 0.89
C GLU A 218 -1.77 12.61 0.55
N PHE A 219 -1.07 12.29 -0.54
CA PHE A 219 -0.81 10.92 -0.95
C PHE A 219 0.54 10.83 -1.66
N TRP A 220 0.97 9.61 -1.96
CA TRP A 220 2.24 9.37 -2.64
C TRP A 220 1.95 8.97 -4.08
N MET A 221 2.59 9.67 -5.01
CA MET A 221 2.43 9.48 -6.44
C MET A 221 3.79 9.12 -7.03
N MET A 222 3.79 8.19 -7.97
CA MET A 222 4.92 7.91 -8.84
C MET A 222 4.53 8.40 -10.22
N ASP A 223 5.27 9.39 -10.72
CA ASP A 223 5.14 9.95 -12.05
C ASP A 223 6.30 9.45 -12.91
N ALA A 224 6.07 9.13 -14.17
CA ALA A 224 7.13 8.68 -15.07
C ALA A 224 6.96 9.32 -16.45
N GLU A 225 8.09 9.73 -17.04
CA GLU A 225 8.12 10.37 -18.36
C GLU A 225 9.21 9.78 -19.24
N MET A 226 8.91 9.66 -20.53
CA MET A 226 9.75 8.90 -21.48
C MET A 226 9.79 9.58 -22.85
N ALA A 227 10.96 10.09 -23.23
CA ALA A 227 11.19 10.68 -24.53
C ALA A 227 11.00 9.66 -25.66
N PHE A 228 10.37 10.10 -26.75
CA PHE A 228 10.10 9.30 -27.96
C PHE A 228 9.18 8.09 -27.75
N VAL A 229 8.43 8.04 -26.65
CA VAL A 229 7.38 7.04 -26.42
C VAL A 229 6.02 7.62 -26.82
N GLU A 230 5.34 6.96 -27.74
CA GLU A 230 3.96 7.32 -28.12
C GLU A 230 2.95 6.54 -27.27
N HIS A 231 1.68 6.94 -27.34
CA HIS A 231 0.59 6.45 -26.49
C HIS A 231 0.58 4.92 -26.30
N ALA A 232 0.64 4.13 -27.37
CA ALA A 232 0.61 2.66 -27.27
C ALA A 232 1.78 2.08 -26.44
N GLY A 233 2.97 2.69 -26.54
CA GLY A 233 4.14 2.30 -25.75
C GLY A 233 4.05 2.74 -24.29
N ASN A 234 3.38 3.88 -24.02
CA ASN A 234 3.06 4.30 -22.65
C ASN A 234 2.19 3.23 -21.95
N LEU A 235 1.12 2.77 -22.62
CA LEU A 235 0.24 1.73 -22.05
C LEU A 235 0.95 0.40 -21.79
N GLU A 236 1.85 0.00 -22.71
CA GLU A 236 2.65 -1.22 -22.55
C GLU A 236 3.57 -1.13 -21.31
N ILE A 237 4.19 0.02 -21.08
CA ILE A 237 5.04 0.26 -19.92
C ILE A 237 4.21 0.22 -18.62
N GLN A 238 3.05 0.85 -18.60
CA GLN A 238 2.16 0.86 -17.44
C GLN A 238 1.69 -0.55 -17.06
N GLU A 239 1.23 -1.37 -18.02
CA GLU A 239 0.77 -2.74 -17.73
C GLU A 239 1.92 -3.65 -17.27
N GLN A 240 3.11 -3.51 -17.85
CA GLN A 240 4.29 -4.27 -17.42
C GLN A 240 4.71 -3.91 -16.00
N LEU A 241 4.73 -2.61 -15.65
CA LEU A 241 5.06 -2.14 -14.31
C LEU A 241 4.07 -2.67 -13.27
N VAL A 242 2.77 -2.51 -13.50
CA VAL A 242 1.73 -2.97 -12.56
C VAL A 242 1.78 -4.48 -12.38
N SER A 243 1.93 -5.25 -13.46
CA SER A 243 2.10 -6.70 -13.39
C SER A 243 3.34 -7.12 -12.62
N HIS A 244 4.47 -6.42 -12.78
CA HIS A 244 5.66 -6.67 -11.98
C HIS A 244 5.40 -6.42 -10.49
N ILE A 245 4.81 -5.27 -10.12
CA ILE A 245 4.50 -4.92 -8.74
C ILE A 245 3.62 -5.99 -8.08
N VAL A 246 2.53 -6.39 -8.74
CA VAL A 246 1.61 -7.40 -8.21
C VAL A 246 2.31 -8.76 -8.05
N LYS A 247 3.13 -9.17 -9.02
CA LYS A 247 3.95 -10.39 -8.92
C LYS A 247 4.88 -10.35 -7.71
N ARG A 248 5.59 -9.24 -7.47
CA ARG A 248 6.49 -9.11 -6.31
C ARG A 248 5.75 -9.18 -4.98
N CYS A 249 4.56 -8.59 -4.90
CA CYS A 249 3.71 -8.74 -3.73
C CYS A 249 3.29 -10.19 -3.49
N LEU A 250 2.86 -10.92 -4.54
CA LEU A 250 2.50 -12.34 -4.43
C LEU A 250 3.67 -13.21 -3.95
N GLU A 251 4.89 -12.92 -4.41
CA GLU A 251 6.11 -13.63 -4.02
C GLU A 251 6.56 -13.33 -2.58
N LYS A 252 6.44 -12.08 -2.13
CA LYS A 252 7.07 -11.60 -0.88
C LYS A 252 6.10 -11.41 0.29
N ASN A 253 4.79 -11.34 0.05
CA ASN A 253 3.81 -10.93 1.06
C ASN A 253 2.75 -11.98 1.40
N THR A 254 3.08 -13.27 1.28
CA THR A 254 2.13 -14.37 1.57
C THR A 254 1.57 -14.27 2.99
N GLN A 255 2.42 -13.99 3.99
CA GLN A 255 1.98 -13.85 5.38
C GLN A 255 1.05 -12.65 5.56
N GLU A 256 1.40 -11.52 4.96
CA GLU A 256 0.60 -10.31 5.01
C GLU A 256 -0.77 -10.52 4.34
N PHE A 257 -0.85 -11.19 3.19
CA PHE A 257 -2.13 -11.48 2.54
C PHE A 257 -3.04 -12.37 3.39
N VAL A 258 -2.47 -13.34 4.11
CA VAL A 258 -3.24 -14.16 5.07
C VAL A 258 -3.80 -13.29 6.20
N ILE A 259 -2.98 -12.39 6.78
CA ILE A 259 -3.42 -11.46 7.85
C ILE A 259 -4.51 -10.51 7.35
N LEU A 260 -4.41 -10.08 6.09
CA LEU A 260 -5.37 -9.20 5.45
C LEU A 260 -6.63 -9.92 4.97
N GLU A 261 -6.66 -11.26 5.08
CA GLU A 261 -7.76 -12.10 4.57
C GLU A 261 -8.02 -11.86 3.08
N ARG A 262 -6.96 -11.54 2.32
CA ARG A 262 -7.06 -11.22 0.89
C ARG A 262 -7.01 -12.50 0.06
N ASP A 263 -8.05 -12.73 -0.76
CA ASP A 263 -7.97 -13.72 -1.84
C ASP A 263 -6.94 -13.26 -2.88
N THR A 264 -5.92 -14.09 -3.08
CA THR A 264 -4.81 -13.81 -3.99
C THR A 264 -5.03 -14.36 -5.39
N LYS A 265 -6.04 -15.21 -5.61
CA LYS A 265 -6.31 -15.79 -6.93
C LYS A 265 -6.57 -14.74 -8.01
N PRO A 266 -7.39 -13.69 -7.80
CA PRO A 266 -7.57 -12.65 -8.82
C PRO A 266 -6.26 -11.93 -9.16
N LEU A 267 -5.37 -11.76 -8.18
CA LEU A 267 -4.10 -11.06 -8.38
C LEU A 267 -3.13 -11.82 -9.29
N THR A 268 -3.28 -13.15 -9.43
CA THR A 268 -2.44 -13.92 -10.37
C THR A 268 -2.78 -13.67 -11.82
N GLU A 269 -3.98 -13.13 -12.11
CA GLU A 269 -4.45 -12.79 -13.45
C GLU A 269 -3.95 -11.41 -13.93
N VAL A 270 -3.30 -10.63 -13.06
CA VAL A 270 -2.74 -9.31 -13.38
C VAL A 270 -1.47 -9.47 -14.21
N VAL A 271 -1.63 -9.96 -15.44
CA VAL A 271 -0.58 -10.18 -16.43
C VAL A 271 -0.95 -9.53 -17.77
N PRO A 272 0.00 -8.89 -18.48
CA PRO A 272 -0.27 -8.24 -19.75
C PRO A 272 -0.65 -9.25 -20.85
N PRO A 273 -1.28 -8.80 -21.95
CA PRO A 273 -1.83 -7.46 -22.13
C PRO A 273 -3.11 -7.26 -21.32
N PHE A 274 -3.32 -6.04 -20.85
CA PHE A 274 -4.57 -5.63 -20.21
C PHE A 274 -5.61 -5.27 -21.27
N PRO A 275 -6.91 -5.56 -21.02
CA PRO A 275 -7.99 -5.12 -21.90
C PRO A 275 -7.96 -3.59 -22.04
N ARG A 276 -8.29 -3.12 -23.24
CA ARG A 276 -8.35 -1.69 -23.55
C ARG A 276 -9.63 -1.37 -24.31
N ILE A 277 -10.26 -0.27 -23.94
CA ILE A 277 -11.45 0.26 -24.61
C ILE A 277 -11.31 1.77 -24.74
N THR A 278 -11.91 2.37 -25.75
CA THR A 278 -12.03 3.83 -25.83
C THR A 278 -13.08 4.35 -24.86
N HIS A 279 -13.00 5.61 -24.46
CA HIS A 279 -14.03 6.29 -23.67
C HIS A 279 -15.41 6.19 -24.32
N THR A 280 -15.48 6.36 -25.65
CA THR A 280 -16.73 6.20 -26.41
C THR A 280 -17.32 4.79 -26.26
N GLU A 281 -16.50 3.74 -26.25
CA GLU A 281 -16.96 2.36 -26.00
C GLU A 281 -17.38 2.15 -24.55
N ALA A 282 -16.63 2.72 -23.61
CA ALA A 282 -16.95 2.71 -22.18
C ALA A 282 -18.32 3.35 -21.92
N VAL A 283 -18.59 4.55 -22.44
CA VAL A 283 -19.89 5.25 -22.35
C VAL A 283 -21.01 4.38 -22.91
N LYS A 284 -20.83 3.77 -24.10
CA LYS A 284 -21.85 2.87 -24.68
C LYS A 284 -22.12 1.65 -23.79
N LEU A 285 -21.09 1.07 -23.18
CA LEU A 285 -21.24 -0.06 -22.27
C LEU A 285 -21.97 0.36 -20.98
N LEU A 286 -21.62 1.51 -20.43
CA LEU A 286 -22.22 2.10 -19.23
C LEU A 286 -23.70 2.45 -19.44
N GLN A 287 -24.04 3.07 -20.56
CA GLN A 287 -25.44 3.38 -20.91
C GLN A 287 -26.28 2.11 -21.04
N LYS A 288 -25.73 1.03 -21.63
CA LYS A 288 -26.40 -0.28 -21.67
C LYS A 288 -26.61 -0.88 -20.27
N ARG A 289 -25.77 -0.53 -19.30
CA ARG A 289 -25.88 -0.92 -17.89
C ARG A 289 -26.71 0.07 -17.05
N GLY A 290 -27.30 1.10 -17.67
CA GLY A 290 -28.21 2.04 -17.03
C GLY A 290 -27.58 3.33 -16.52
N SER A 291 -26.28 3.56 -16.76
CA SER A 291 -25.64 4.85 -16.44
C SER A 291 -26.20 5.97 -17.32
N GLN A 292 -26.28 7.18 -16.75
CA GLN A 292 -26.71 8.41 -17.45
C GLN A 292 -25.52 9.22 -18.00
N ILE A 293 -24.31 8.63 -18.01
CA ILE A 293 -23.10 9.27 -18.52
C ILE A 293 -23.25 9.68 -19.99
N THR A 294 -22.67 10.82 -20.35
CA THR A 294 -22.65 11.34 -21.72
C THR A 294 -21.27 11.23 -22.34
N PHE A 295 -21.17 11.36 -23.67
CA PHE A 295 -19.89 11.29 -24.39
C PHE A 295 -18.91 12.42 -24.02
N GLU A 296 -19.40 13.51 -23.42
CA GLU A 296 -18.58 14.64 -22.97
C GLU A 296 -18.26 14.61 -21.46
N SER A 297 -18.71 13.56 -20.77
CA SER A 297 -18.55 13.42 -19.32
C SER A 297 -17.26 12.68 -18.96
N ASP A 298 -16.65 13.07 -17.85
CA ASP A 298 -15.63 12.25 -17.21
C ASP A 298 -16.26 11.00 -16.55
N LEU A 299 -15.46 9.96 -16.33
CA LEU A 299 -15.92 8.76 -15.64
C LEU A 299 -16.05 9.03 -14.13
N GLY A 300 -17.22 8.78 -13.57
CA GLY A 300 -17.41 8.81 -12.12
C GLY A 300 -16.99 7.49 -11.46
N ALA A 301 -16.82 7.51 -10.13
CA ALA A 301 -16.50 6.32 -9.35
C ALA A 301 -17.50 5.15 -9.52
N ALA A 302 -18.77 5.46 -9.75
CA ALA A 302 -19.82 4.47 -10.02
C ALA A 302 -19.65 3.85 -11.42
N ASP A 303 -19.29 4.66 -12.42
CA ASP A 303 -19.02 4.23 -13.78
C ASP A 303 -17.79 3.30 -13.83
N GLU A 304 -16.69 3.68 -13.19
CA GLU A 304 -15.51 2.82 -13.07
C GLU A 304 -15.82 1.48 -12.39
N THR A 305 -16.65 1.51 -11.33
CA THR A 305 -17.08 0.29 -10.63
C THR A 305 -17.88 -0.60 -11.57
N MET A 306 -18.81 -0.02 -12.34
CA MET A 306 -19.58 -0.76 -13.34
C MET A 306 -18.69 -1.34 -14.44
N LEU A 307 -17.68 -0.61 -14.93
CA LEU A 307 -16.78 -1.09 -15.99
C LEU A 307 -15.91 -2.27 -15.55
N THR A 308 -15.51 -2.29 -14.28
CA THR A 308 -14.58 -3.28 -13.72
C THR A 308 -15.27 -4.47 -13.07
N GLU A 309 -16.60 -4.45 -12.97
CA GLU A 309 -17.40 -5.53 -12.41
C GLU A 309 -17.21 -6.84 -13.19
N GLY A 310 -16.81 -7.90 -12.47
CA GLY A 310 -16.57 -9.23 -13.05
C GLY A 310 -15.24 -9.41 -13.77
N SER A 311 -14.39 -8.39 -13.83
CA SER A 311 -13.01 -8.51 -14.34
C SER A 311 -12.02 -8.75 -13.19
N PHE A 312 -10.98 -9.54 -13.47
CA PHE A 312 -9.80 -9.68 -12.60
C PHE A 312 -8.55 -9.00 -13.15
N LYS A 313 -8.61 -8.50 -14.39
CA LYS A 313 -7.53 -7.71 -15.00
C LYS A 313 -7.85 -6.22 -14.88
N PRO A 314 -6.83 -5.37 -14.66
CA PRO A 314 -6.98 -3.93 -14.86
C PRO A 314 -7.45 -3.62 -16.29
N LEU A 315 -8.22 -2.55 -16.46
CA LEU A 315 -8.77 -2.11 -17.72
C LEU A 315 -8.21 -0.74 -18.07
N PHE A 316 -7.69 -0.57 -19.28
CA PHE A 316 -7.44 0.75 -19.83
C PHE A 316 -8.73 1.32 -20.45
N VAL A 317 -9.06 2.54 -20.06
CA VAL A 317 -9.98 3.39 -20.82
C VAL A 317 -9.14 4.46 -21.50
N GLU A 318 -9.14 4.50 -22.82
CA GLU A 318 -8.30 5.39 -23.62
C GLU A 318 -9.14 6.48 -24.29
N LYS A 319 -8.49 7.56 -24.76
CA LYS A 319 -9.09 8.56 -25.64
C LYS A 319 -10.30 9.27 -25.05
N TYR A 320 -10.08 10.03 -23.99
CA TYR A 320 -11.12 10.82 -23.33
C TYR A 320 -11.44 12.12 -24.07
N PRO A 321 -12.64 12.70 -23.86
CA PRO A 321 -12.98 13.99 -24.41
C PRO A 321 -12.04 15.09 -23.87
N ALA A 322 -11.64 15.95 -24.78
CA ALA A 322 -10.83 17.15 -24.59
C ALA A 322 -11.17 17.96 -23.34
N GLY A 323 -12.46 18.19 -23.13
CA GLY A 323 -12.96 19.17 -22.16
C GLY A 323 -12.84 18.73 -20.71
N VAL A 324 -12.59 17.44 -20.46
CA VAL A 324 -12.51 16.88 -19.10
C VAL A 324 -11.11 16.45 -18.71
N LYS A 325 -10.13 16.63 -19.60
CA LYS A 325 -8.73 16.24 -19.38
C LYS A 325 -7.79 17.44 -19.34
N ALA A 326 -6.60 17.22 -18.81
CA ALA A 326 -5.62 18.28 -18.57
C ALA A 326 -5.10 18.90 -19.88
N PHE A 327 -4.66 20.16 -19.80
CA PHE A 327 -4.29 20.98 -20.94
C PHE A 327 -3.08 20.44 -21.73
N TYR A 328 -2.20 19.68 -21.08
CA TYR A 328 -0.95 19.17 -21.65
C TYR A 328 -1.16 17.93 -22.53
N MET A 329 -2.33 17.31 -22.50
CA MET A 329 -2.58 16.07 -23.24
C MET A 329 -2.67 16.30 -24.75
N LYS A 330 -1.92 15.52 -25.53
CA LYS A 330 -1.88 15.57 -27.00
C LYS A 330 -3.26 15.27 -27.59
N ARG A 331 -3.73 16.06 -28.56
CA ARG A 331 -4.97 15.78 -29.31
C ARG A 331 -4.87 14.47 -30.08
N ASP A 332 -5.98 13.73 -30.17
CA ASP A 332 -6.05 12.59 -31.08
C ASP A 332 -6.00 13.14 -32.53
N PRO A 333 -5.00 12.73 -33.35
CA PRO A 333 -4.88 13.20 -34.73
C PRO A 333 -6.04 12.77 -35.64
N GLN A 334 -6.88 11.81 -35.20
CA GLN A 334 -8.06 11.36 -35.93
C GLN A 334 -9.35 12.03 -35.45
N ASP A 335 -9.36 12.61 -34.24
CA ASP A 335 -10.49 13.35 -33.66
C ASP A 335 -10.00 14.36 -32.62
N GLU A 336 -9.88 15.63 -33.01
CA GLU A 336 -9.37 16.68 -32.12
C GLU A 336 -10.25 16.94 -30.88
N ASN A 337 -11.47 16.42 -30.84
CA ASN A 337 -12.32 16.49 -29.64
C ASN A 337 -11.89 15.50 -28.55
N HIS A 338 -10.97 14.58 -28.84
CA HIS A 338 -10.41 13.64 -27.88
C HIS A 338 -8.91 13.86 -27.71
N VAL A 339 -8.34 13.29 -26.65
CA VAL A 339 -6.90 13.36 -26.33
C VAL A 339 -6.29 11.97 -26.23
N MET A 340 -5.01 11.85 -26.57
CA MET A 340 -4.22 10.61 -26.48
C MET A 340 -3.80 10.32 -25.03
N CYS A 341 -4.77 10.00 -24.18
CA CYS A 341 -4.57 9.62 -22.79
C CYS A 341 -5.27 8.30 -22.44
N ALA A 342 -4.92 7.74 -21.29
CA ALA A 342 -5.63 6.61 -20.72
C ALA A 342 -5.65 6.64 -19.20
N ASP A 343 -6.73 6.11 -18.65
CA ASP A 343 -6.83 5.77 -17.24
C ASP A 343 -6.80 4.25 -17.10
N MET A 344 -5.97 3.74 -16.18
CA MET A 344 -5.97 2.33 -15.80
C MET A 344 -6.86 2.11 -14.59
N LEU A 345 -7.92 1.34 -14.76
CA LEU A 345 -8.89 1.00 -13.72
C LEU A 345 -8.55 -0.36 -13.12
N ALA A 346 -8.30 -0.39 -11.81
CA ALA A 346 -8.16 -1.64 -11.06
C ALA A 346 -9.49 -2.41 -10.98
N PRO A 347 -9.45 -3.75 -11.01
CA PRO A 347 -10.63 -4.62 -10.97
C PRO A 347 -11.39 -4.49 -9.62
N GLU A 348 -12.45 -5.29 -9.44
CA GLU A 348 -13.16 -5.42 -8.15
C GLU A 348 -13.74 -4.08 -7.61
N GLY A 349 -14.02 -3.12 -8.50
CA GLY A 349 -14.59 -1.83 -8.12
C GLY A 349 -13.64 -0.89 -7.38
N PHE A 350 -12.33 -1.14 -7.43
CA PHE A 350 -11.32 -0.26 -6.84
C PHE A 350 -11.23 1.08 -7.57
N GLY A 351 -11.34 1.08 -8.91
CA GLY A 351 -11.33 2.29 -9.74
C GLY A 351 -9.95 2.66 -10.25
N GLU A 352 -9.78 3.91 -10.65
CA GLU A 352 -8.52 4.43 -11.21
C GLU A 352 -7.30 4.21 -10.28
N ILE A 353 -6.20 3.74 -10.87
CA ILE A 353 -4.88 3.59 -10.22
C ILE A 353 -3.74 4.27 -10.98
N ILE A 354 -3.92 4.59 -12.26
CA ILE A 354 -2.97 5.35 -13.09
C ILE A 354 -3.78 6.22 -14.06
N GLY A 355 -3.36 7.47 -14.27
CA GLY A 355 -3.79 8.31 -15.38
C GLY A 355 -2.56 8.87 -16.09
N GLY A 356 -2.57 8.90 -17.43
CA GLY A 356 -1.47 9.45 -18.23
C GLY A 356 -1.57 9.24 -19.73
#